data_AF-A0A8J3QUB4-F1
#
_entry.id   AF-A0A8J3QUB4-F1
#
_cell.length_a   1.000
_cell.length_b   1.000
_cell.length_c   1.000
_cell.angle_alpha   90.00
_cell.angle_beta   90.00
_cell.angle_gamma   90.00
#
_symmetry.space_group_name_H-M   'P 1'
#
loop_
_entity.id
_entity.type
_entity.pdbx_description
1 polymer ?
#
loop_
_entity_poly.entity_id
_entity_poly.type
_entity_poly.pdbx_seq_one_letter_code
_entity_poly.pdbx_strand_id
1 'polypeptide(L)'
;MTEPDRDPARPWLLLLDDEQPPRTLQADKPDLVVWSSIWRKRPDAIVRFELPSDGGAGTNLRWILLLEDPMPEPSLIGHMRKRLNQLINANLRFTFGQ
;
A
#
# COMPACT_ATOMS: atom_id res chain seq x y z
N MET A 1 8.83 8.64 -3.36
CA MET A 1 7.62 7.83 -3.13
C MET A 1 7.83 6.85 -1.96
N THR A 2 8.59 7.22 -0.92
CA THR A 2 9.12 6.27 0.08
C THR A 2 8.61 6.49 1.49
N GLU A 3 7.89 7.59 1.72
CA GLU A 3 7.32 7.94 3.02
C GLU A 3 5.81 8.08 2.83
N PRO A 4 4.98 7.37 3.61
CA PRO A 4 3.53 7.51 3.55
C PRO A 4 3.07 8.94 3.84
N ASP A 5 3.81 9.69 4.66
CA ASP A 5 3.51 11.07 5.07
C ASP A 5 4.27 12.15 4.27
N ARG A 6 4.86 11.81 3.12
CA ARG A 6 5.77 12.74 2.40
C ARG A 6 5.11 14.07 1.99
N ASP A 7 3.79 14.07 1.82
CA ASP A 7 3.04 15.27 1.47
C ASP A 7 1.89 15.50 2.47
N PRO A 8 2.13 16.25 3.55
CA PRO A 8 1.08 16.57 4.53
C PRO A 8 -0.06 17.41 3.92
N ALA A 9 0.11 17.97 2.71
CA ALA A 9 -0.93 18.70 2.00
C ALA A 9 -1.85 17.79 1.16
N ARG A 10 -1.51 16.49 0.98
CA ARG A 10 -2.30 15.53 0.21
C ARG A 10 -2.37 14.16 0.90
N PRO A 11 -3.18 14.03 1.97
CA PRO A 11 -3.35 12.76 2.68
C PRO A 11 -4.19 11.79 1.83
N TRP A 12 -3.52 11.02 0.98
CA TRP A 12 -4.14 9.94 0.21
C TRP A 12 -4.33 8.68 1.09
N LEU A 13 -3.53 8.55 2.15
CA LEU A 13 -3.59 7.46 3.11
C LEU A 13 -4.68 7.72 4.17
N LEU A 14 -5.94 7.71 3.74
CA LEU A 14 -7.11 7.87 4.61
C LEU A 14 -7.40 6.58 5.37
N LEU A 15 -6.83 6.43 6.56
CA LEU A 15 -6.96 5.24 7.42
C LEU A 15 -8.28 5.22 8.21
N LEU A 16 -8.81 4.03 8.48
CA LEU A 16 -9.94 3.82 9.40
C LEU A 16 -9.45 3.75 10.87
N ASP A 17 -10.39 3.80 11.82
CA ASP A 17 -10.09 3.78 13.26
C ASP A 17 -9.36 2.50 13.72
N ASP A 18 -9.59 1.38 13.04
CA ASP A 18 -8.94 0.08 13.31
C ASP A 18 -7.64 -0.13 12.52
N GLU A 19 -7.27 0.85 11.70
CA GLU A 19 -6.03 0.87 10.92
C GLU A 19 -4.94 1.69 11.63
N GLN A 20 -3.71 1.52 11.16
CA GLN A 20 -2.54 2.24 11.63
C GLN A 20 -1.69 2.70 10.45
N PRO A 21 -0.96 3.83 10.59
CA PRO A 21 -0.02 4.24 9.57
C PRO A 21 1.06 3.17 9.40
N PRO A 22 1.31 2.69 8.17
CA PRO A 22 2.38 1.75 7.92
C PRO A 22 3.72 2.45 8.10
N ARG A 23 4.73 1.68 8.50
CA ARG A 23 6.13 2.11 8.49
C ARG A 23 6.78 1.59 7.22
N THR A 24 7.63 2.39 6.61
CA THR A 24 8.46 1.93 5.50
C THR A 24 9.54 1.00 6.04
N LEU A 25 9.47 -0.28 5.68
CA LEU A 25 10.46 -1.30 6.05
C LEU A 25 11.65 -1.30 5.10
N GLN A 26 11.39 -1.09 3.80
CA GLN A 26 12.42 -1.03 2.76
C GLN A 26 11.97 -0.05 1.67
N ALA A 27 12.93 0.64 1.06
CA ALA A 27 12.66 1.61 0.01
C ALA A 27 13.86 1.73 -0.93
N ASP A 28 13.79 1.00 -2.04
CA ASP A 28 14.77 1.06 -3.12
C ASP A 28 14.16 1.88 -4.26
N LYS A 29 14.55 3.16 -4.35
CA LYS A 29 13.99 4.07 -5.35
C LYS A 29 14.57 3.79 -6.74
N PRO A 30 13.77 3.89 -7.82
CA PRO A 30 12.31 4.13 -7.84
C PRO A 30 11.47 2.84 -7.74
N ASP A 31 12.09 1.67 -7.78
CA ASP A 31 11.45 0.42 -8.20
C ASP A 31 10.67 -0.31 -7.09
N LEU A 32 10.99 -0.08 -5.82
CA LEU A 32 10.47 -0.88 -4.72
C LEU A 32 10.23 -0.07 -3.44
N VAL A 33 9.06 -0.27 -2.84
CA VAL A 33 8.75 0.19 -1.49
C VAL A 33 8.06 -0.93 -0.73
N VAL A 34 8.50 -1.22 0.49
CA VAL A 34 7.90 -2.24 1.36
C VAL A 34 7.39 -1.56 2.61
N TRP A 35 6.13 -1.81 2.93
CA TRP A 35 5.42 -1.27 4.07
C TRP A 35 5.08 -2.36 5.07
N SER A 36 5.16 -2.00 6.35
CA SER A 36 4.59 -2.79 7.44
C SER A 36 3.06 -2.80 7.35
N SER A 37 2.44 -3.64 8.18
CA SER A 37 0.99 -3.74 8.21
C SER A 37 0.30 -2.41 8.53
N ILE A 38 -0.81 -2.17 7.80
CA ILE A 38 -1.78 -1.11 8.10
C ILE A 38 -2.88 -1.60 9.06
N TRP A 39 -2.96 -2.90 9.35
CA TRP A 39 -3.99 -3.49 10.20
C TRP A 39 -3.43 -3.87 11.56
N ARG A 40 -3.98 -3.30 12.63
CA ARG A 40 -3.60 -3.65 14.01
C ARG A 40 -3.82 -5.13 14.32
N LYS A 41 -4.85 -5.74 13.71
CA LYS A 41 -5.22 -7.15 13.91
C LYS A 41 -4.34 -8.13 13.14
N ARG A 42 -3.58 -7.66 12.15
CA ARG A 42 -2.65 -8.48 11.35
C ARG A 42 -1.31 -7.76 11.25
N PRO A 43 -0.55 -7.63 12.35
CA PRO A 43 0.73 -6.93 12.36
C PRO A 43 1.78 -7.61 11.46
N ASP A 44 1.55 -8.89 11.12
CA ASP A 44 2.34 -9.72 10.22
C ASP A 44 2.19 -9.35 8.73
N ALA A 45 1.13 -8.61 8.37
CA ALA A 45 0.90 -8.28 6.97
C ALA A 45 1.98 -7.33 6.43
N ILE A 46 2.51 -7.63 5.25
CA ILE A 46 3.49 -6.80 4.55
C ILE A 46 2.90 -6.40 3.20
N VAL A 47 3.00 -5.12 2.87
CA VAL A 47 2.59 -4.59 1.57
C VAL A 47 3.82 -4.19 0.79
N ARG A 48 4.06 -4.89 -0.32
CA ARG A 48 5.17 -4.61 -1.24
C ARG A 48 4.64 -3.88 -2.47
N PHE A 49 5.21 -2.71 -2.77
CA PHE A 49 4.93 -1.92 -3.96
C PHE A 49 6.08 -2.06 -4.94
N GLU A 50 5.75 -2.40 -6.17
CA GLU A 50 6.70 -2.49 -7.27
C GLU A 50 6.32 -1.45 -8.32
N LEU A 51 7.32 -0.70 -8.78
CA LEU A 51 7.20 0.35 -9.78
C LEU A 51 8.11 0.01 -10.95
N PRO A 52 7.78 -1.03 -11.73
CA PRO A 52 8.52 -1.29 -12.94
C PRO A 52 8.46 -0.05 -13.84
N SER A 53 9.63 0.42 -14.26
CA SER A 53 9.74 1.44 -15.31
C SER A 53 9.09 0.88 -16.58
N ASP A 54 8.01 1.49 -17.06
CA ASP A 54 7.26 0.99 -18.22
C ASP A 54 7.86 1.43 -19.58
N GLY A 55 9.03 2.08 -19.56
CA GLY A 55 9.68 2.62 -20.74
C GLY A 55 8.95 3.81 -21.38
N GLY A 56 7.86 4.29 -20.78
CA GLY A 56 7.09 5.47 -21.17
C GLY A 56 6.89 6.45 -19.99
N ALA A 57 6.00 7.43 -20.17
CA ALA A 57 5.67 8.42 -19.15
C ALA A 57 4.70 7.89 -18.06
N GLY A 58 4.42 6.58 -18.04
CA GLY A 58 3.53 5.94 -17.10
C GLY A 58 4.29 5.27 -15.95
N THR A 59 3.58 4.94 -14.88
CA THR A 59 4.12 4.09 -13.83
C THR A 59 3.07 3.04 -13.55
N ASN A 60 3.37 1.80 -13.92
CA ASN A 60 2.51 0.65 -13.61
C ASN A 60 2.74 0.22 -12.16
N LEU A 61 2.15 0.95 -11.22
CA LEU A 61 2.21 0.61 -9.80
C LEU A 61 1.55 -0.77 -9.57
N ARG A 62 2.36 -1.73 -9.17
CA ARG A 62 1.91 -3.04 -8.71
C ARG A 62 2.05 -3.12 -7.20
N TRP A 63 1.11 -3.78 -6.54
CA TRP A 63 1.22 -4.06 -5.12
C TRP A 63 0.96 -5.54 -4.84
N ILE A 64 1.64 -6.07 -3.82
CA ILE A 64 1.57 -7.45 -3.38
C ILE A 64 1.33 -7.42 -1.86
N LEU A 65 0.30 -8.12 -1.41
CA LEU A 65 0.02 -8.35 0.01
C LEU A 65 0.59 -9.71 0.41
N LEU A 66 1.56 -9.69 1.31
CA LEU A 66 2.19 -10.87 1.90
C LEU A 66 1.60 -11.07 3.30
N LEU A 67 1.20 -12.31 3.61
CA LEU A 67 0.63 -12.71 4.89
C LEU A 67 1.38 -13.94 5.38
N GLU A 68 1.70 -13.98 6.67
CA GLU A 68 2.28 -15.18 7.29
C GLU A 68 1.21 -16.18 7.69
N ASP A 69 1.62 -17.44 7.81
CA ASP A 69 0.76 -18.50 8.31
C ASP A 69 0.46 -18.31 9.81
N PRO A 70 -0.79 -18.60 10.25
CA PRO A 70 -1.88 -19.15 9.44
C PRO A 70 -2.54 -18.07 8.55
N MET A 71 -2.74 -18.46 7.29
CA MET A 71 -3.49 -17.68 6.32
C MET A 71 -4.89 -17.34 6.89
N PRO A 72 -5.29 -16.07 6.89
CA PRO A 72 -6.59 -15.68 7.42
C PRO A 72 -7.72 -16.22 6.55
N GLU A 73 -8.93 -16.23 7.10
CA GLU A 73 -10.14 -16.63 6.38
C GLU A 73 -10.26 -15.88 5.04
N PRO A 74 -10.72 -16.55 3.95
CA PRO A 74 -10.80 -15.93 2.62
C PRO A 74 -11.58 -14.62 2.58
N SER A 75 -12.58 -14.46 3.46
CA SER A 75 -13.37 -13.25 3.62
C SER A 75 -12.52 -12.05 4.10
N LEU A 76 -11.61 -12.28 5.06
CA LEU A 76 -10.70 -11.27 5.57
C LEU A 76 -9.65 -10.88 4.52
N ILE A 77 -9.10 -11.86 3.78
CA ILE A 77 -8.20 -11.60 2.65
C ILE A 77 -8.89 -10.72 1.61
N GLY A 78 -10.15 -11.05 1.27
CA GLY A 78 -10.96 -10.26 0.35
C GLY A 78 -11.16 -8.82 0.82
N HIS A 79 -11.40 -8.63 2.13
CA HIS A 79 -11.55 -7.31 2.75
C HIS A 79 -10.24 -6.51 2.68
N MET A 80 -9.12 -7.11 3.06
CA MET A 80 -7.78 -6.49 3.02
C MET A 80 -7.42 -6.05 1.58
N ARG A 81 -7.65 -6.92 0.59
CA ARG A 81 -7.43 -6.59 -0.83
C ARG A 81 -8.32 -5.44 -1.31
N LYS A 82 -9.61 -5.45 -0.94
CA LYS A 82 -10.54 -4.37 -1.31
C LYS A 82 -10.07 -3.03 -0.73
N ARG A 83 -9.60 -3.06 0.51
CA ARG A 83 -9.13 -1.86 1.21
C ARG A 83 -7.85 -1.28 0.59
N LEU A 84 -6.85 -2.11 0.28
CA LEU A 84 -5.65 -1.67 -0.43
C LEU A 84 -5.99 -1.13 -1.82
N ASN A 85 -6.90 -1.77 -2.55
CA ASN A 85 -7.38 -1.24 -3.83
C ASN A 85 -8.01 0.16 -3.69
N GLN A 86 -8.75 0.44 -2.62
CA GLN A 86 -9.28 1.78 -2.37
C GLN A 86 -8.17 2.79 -2.09
N LEU A 87 -7.24 2.48 -1.18
CA LEU A 87 -6.15 3.39 -0.83
C LEU A 87 -5.25 3.70 -2.05
N ILE A 88 -4.94 2.68 -2.86
CA ILE A 88 -3.99 2.82 -3.97
C ILE A 88 -4.65 3.25 -5.27
N ASN A 89 -5.74 2.60 -5.71
CA ASN A 89 -6.35 2.94 -7.00
C ASN A 89 -7.30 4.13 -6.93
N ALA A 90 -7.95 4.37 -5.79
CA ALA A 90 -8.77 5.58 -5.64
C ALA A 90 -7.88 6.72 -5.15
N ASN A 91 -7.36 6.65 -3.93
CA ASN A 91 -6.79 7.86 -3.32
C ASN A 91 -5.45 8.27 -3.94
N LEU A 92 -4.55 7.31 -4.23
CA LEU A 92 -3.24 7.63 -4.81
C LEU A 92 -3.36 8.02 -6.29
N ARG A 93 -4.21 7.37 -7.09
CA ARG A 93 -4.41 7.75 -8.50
C ARG A 93 -5.05 9.13 -8.65
N PHE A 94 -6.04 9.47 -7.81
CA PHE A 94 -6.61 10.83 -7.77
C PHE A 94 -5.58 11.89 -7.39
N THR A 95 -4.58 11.55 -6.58
CA THR A 95 -3.51 12.48 -6.15
C THR A 95 -2.53 12.80 -7.28
N PHE A 96 -2.39 11.90 -8.27
CA PHE A 96 -1.54 12.09 -9.45
C PHE A 96 -2.31 12.51 -10.71
N GLY A 97 -3.62 12.77 -10.62
CA GLY A 97 -4.39 13.44 -11.67
C GLY A 97 -4.45 12.72 -13.01
N GLN A 98 -4.73 11.41 -13.01
CA GLN A 98 -5.29 10.74 -14.19
C GLN A 98 -6.81 10.78 -14.17
#